data_AF-A0A8T4UHW0-F1
#
_entry.id   AF-A0A8T4UHW0-F1
#
_cell.length_a   1.000
_cell.length_b   1.000
_cell.length_c   1.000
_cell.angle_alpha   90.00
_cell.angle_beta   90.00
_cell.angle_gamma   90.00
#
_symmetry.space_group_name_H-M   'P 1'
#
loop_
_entity.id
_entity.type
_entity.pdbx_description
1 polymer ?
#
loop_
_entity_poly.entity_id
_entity_poly.type
_entity_poly.pdbx_seq_one_letter_code
_entity_poly.pdbx_strand_id
1 'polypeptide(L)'
;MPNAQVQEFIEREMAAGKPRASIKTALLQRGWPEPAVDQALNLLGAHHQPKKHQQRLPPSEKSPGLRTTIMLALLLALILGAALYYLFFRLLMR
;
A
#
# COMPACT_ATOMS: atom_id res chain seq x y z
N MET A 1 -19.47 -2.12 30.94
CA MET A 1 -18.12 -1.55 30.68
C MET A 1 -17.33 -2.58 29.90
N PRO A 2 -16.54 -2.21 28.88
CA PRO A 2 -15.81 -3.21 28.09
C PRO A 2 -14.96 -4.02 29.07
N ASN A 3 -15.23 -5.32 29.14
CA ASN A 3 -14.71 -6.22 30.15
C ASN A 3 -13.18 -6.16 30.15
N ALA A 4 -12.58 -5.84 31.31
CA ALA A 4 -11.12 -5.77 31.47
C ALA A 4 -10.40 -7.02 30.93
N GLN A 5 -11.05 -8.20 31.01
CA GLN A 5 -10.58 -9.46 30.44
C GLN A 5 -10.37 -9.43 28.92
N VAL A 6 -11.22 -8.72 28.17
CA VAL A 6 -11.08 -8.59 26.71
C VAL A 6 -9.89 -7.70 26.39
N GLN A 7 -9.71 -6.60 27.13
CA GLN A 7 -8.56 -5.71 26.95
C GLN A 7 -7.24 -6.41 27.27
N GLU A 8 -7.16 -7.07 28.43
CA GLU A 8 -5.97 -7.82 28.85
C GLU A 8 -5.61 -8.92 27.83
N PHE A 9 -6.61 -9.61 27.29
CA PHE A 9 -6.37 -10.60 26.24
C PHE A 9 -5.81 -9.97 24.95
N ILE A 10 -6.38 -8.84 24.52
CA ILE A 10 -5.90 -8.13 23.33
C ILE A 10 -4.47 -7.64 23.54
N GLU A 11 -4.16 -7.04 24.69
CA GLU A 11 -2.83 -6.55 25.04
C GLU A 11 -1.79 -7.69 25.01
N ARG A 12 -2.11 -8.83 25.64
CA ARG A 12 -1.23 -10.00 25.64
C ARG A 12 -0.96 -10.52 24.23
N GLU A 13 -2.00 -10.65 23.40
CA GLU A 13 -1.83 -11.17 22.03
C GLU A 13 -1.13 -10.15 21.12
N MET A 14 -1.33 -8.84 21.31
CA MET A 14 -0.57 -7.80 20.60
C MET A 14 0.89 -7.75 21.03
N ALA A 15 1.18 -7.90 22.33
CA ALA A 15 2.56 -8.01 22.84
C ALA A 15 3.27 -9.25 22.28
N ALA A 16 2.53 -10.33 22.01
CA ALA A 16 3.03 -11.50 21.29
C ALA A 16 3.19 -11.28 19.77
N GLY A 17 2.90 -10.09 19.26
CA GLY A 17 3.05 -9.72 17.85
C GLY A 17 1.94 -10.24 16.94
N LYS A 18 0.81 -10.68 17.48
CA LYS A 18 -0.27 -11.21 16.64
C LYS A 18 -1.03 -10.10 15.91
N PRO A 19 -1.45 -10.35 14.66
CA PRO A 19 -2.21 -9.36 13.90
C PRO A 19 -3.62 -9.20 14.47
N ARG A 20 -4.12 -7.96 14.48
CA ARG A 20 -5.45 -7.60 15.03
C ARG A 20 -6.59 -8.47 14.49
N ALA A 21 -6.52 -8.85 13.21
CA ALA A 21 -7.52 -9.72 12.59
C ALA A 21 -7.59 -11.10 13.28
N SER A 22 -6.44 -11.70 13.59
CA SER A 22 -6.38 -12.98 14.31
C SER A 22 -6.87 -12.84 15.75
N ILE A 23 -6.58 -11.72 16.41
CA ILE A 23 -7.06 -11.44 17.78
C ILE A 23 -8.58 -11.30 17.79
N LYS A 24 -9.17 -10.58 16.81
CA LYS A 24 -10.62 -10.46 16.62
C LYS A 24 -11.25 -11.84 16.46
N THR A 25 -10.74 -12.67 15.55
CA THR A 25 -11.26 -14.02 15.33
C THR A 25 -11.17 -14.88 16.58
N ALA A 26 -10.06 -14.85 17.33
CA ALA A 26 -9.90 -15.61 18.56
C ALA A 26 -10.89 -15.18 19.66
N LEU A 27 -11.20 -13.89 19.74
CA LEU A 27 -12.20 -13.37 20.68
C LEU A 27 -13.63 -13.77 20.28
N LEU A 28 -13.97 -13.68 18.99
CA LEU A 28 -15.27 -14.11 18.48
C LEU A 28 -15.48 -15.62 18.68
N GLN A 29 -14.46 -16.43 18.45
CA GLN A 29 -14.50 -17.89 18.69
C GLN A 29 -14.72 -18.24 20.16
N ARG A 30 -14.31 -17.37 21.09
CA ARG A 30 -14.54 -17.52 22.53
C ARG A 30 -15.92 -17.05 22.98
N GLY A 31 -16.78 -16.61 22.06
CA GLY A 31 -18.13 -16.16 22.35
C GLY A 31 -18.24 -14.70 22.79
N TRP A 32 -17.18 -13.90 22.60
CA TRP A 32 -17.26 -12.47 22.87
C TRP A 32 -18.09 -11.77 21.80
N PRO A 33 -19.00 -10.85 22.18
CA PRO A 33 -19.82 -10.14 21.21
C PRO A 33 -18.96 -9.20 20.37
N GLU A 34 -19.13 -9.28 19.05
CA GLU A 34 -18.42 -8.45 18.07
C GLU A 34 -18.33 -6.96 18.43
N PRO A 35 -19.42 -6.26 18.86
CA PRO A 35 -19.32 -4.85 19.23
C PRO A 35 -18.37 -4.59 20.40
N ALA A 36 -18.28 -5.51 21.37
CA ALA A 36 -17.35 -5.36 22.50
C ALA A 36 -15.89 -5.57 22.07
N VAL A 37 -15.67 -6.52 21.15
CA VAL A 37 -14.35 -6.82 20.59
C VAL A 37 -13.86 -5.65 19.74
N ASP A 38 -14.70 -5.10 18.85
CA ASP A 38 -14.35 -3.95 18.04
C ASP A 38 -14.11 -2.70 18.89
N GLN A 39 -14.93 -2.46 19.92
CA GLN A 39 -14.72 -1.35 20.84
C GLN A 39 -13.38 -1.48 21.58
N ALA A 40 -13.04 -2.67 22.09
CA ALA A 40 -11.77 -2.90 22.78
C ALA A 40 -10.56 -2.78 21.84
N LEU A 41 -10.66 -3.33 20.62
CA LEU A 41 -9.62 -3.21 19.60
C LEU A 41 -9.44 -1.77 19.11
N ASN A 42 -10.49 -0.96 19.08
CA ASN A 42 -10.42 0.43 18.68
C ASN A 42 -9.76 1.29 19.78
N LEU A 43 -10.14 1.07 21.05
CA LEU A 43 -9.54 1.76 22.20
C LEU A 43 -8.03 1.50 22.31
N LEU A 44 -7.63 0.24 22.21
CA LEU A 44 -6.22 -0.16 22.28
C LEU A 44 -5.47 0.16 20.98
N GLY A 45 -6.18 0.10 19.85
CA GLY A 45 -5.62 0.34 18.53
C GLY A 45 -5.38 1.81 18.22
N ALA A 46 -6.11 2.73 18.86
CA ALA A 46 -5.94 4.19 18.75
C ALA A 46 -4.59 4.66 19.31
N HIS A 47 -4.07 3.98 20.34
CA HIS A 47 -2.70 4.22 20.84
C HIS A 47 -1.61 3.66 19.92
N HIS A 48 -1.95 2.76 19.00
CA HIS A 48 -1.01 2.05 18.13
C HIS A 48 -1.41 2.18 16.65
N GLN A 49 -1.81 3.37 16.20
CA GLN A 49 -2.12 3.61 14.80
C GLN A 49 -1.09 4.58 14.18
N PRO A 50 -0.11 4.08 13.38
CA PRO A 50 0.42 4.94 12.33
C PRO A 50 -0.75 5.28 11.41
N LYS A 51 -0.94 6.58 11.16
CA LYS A 51 -1.99 7.18 10.33
C LYS A 51 -2.32 6.28 9.12
N LYS A 52 -3.52 5.66 9.11
CA LYS A 52 -4.06 5.06 7.88
C LYS A 52 -4.55 6.19 6.98
N HIS A 53 -3.78 6.51 5.95
CA HIS A 53 -4.32 7.08 4.73
C HIS A 53 -3.98 6.12 3.60
N GLN A 54 -4.85 5.15 3.33
CA GLN A 54 -5.02 4.65 1.97
C GLN A 54 -6.32 3.86 1.87
N GLN A 55 -7.22 4.48 1.12
CA GLN A 55 -8.44 3.92 0.58
C GLN A 55 -8.20 2.56 -0.07
N ARG A 56 -9.18 1.68 0.13
CA ARG A 56 -9.36 0.44 -0.60
C ARG A 56 -9.77 0.79 -2.03
N LEU A 57 -8.89 0.55 -3.00
CA LEU A 57 -9.21 0.40 -4.43
C LEU A 57 -8.77 -1.02 -4.85
N PRO A 58 -9.52 -1.72 -5.73
CA PRO A 58 -9.11 -3.01 -6.29
C PRO A 58 -7.88 -2.83 -7.21
N PRO A 59 -7.19 -3.91 -7.60
CA PRO A 59 -5.77 -3.89 -7.93
C PRO A 59 -5.57 -3.23 -9.30
N SER A 60 -5.21 -1.94 -9.31
CA SER A 60 -4.66 -1.35 -10.53
C SER A 60 -3.29 -1.97 -10.72
N GLU A 61 -3.20 -2.81 -11.75
CA GLU A 61 -1.97 -3.28 -12.36
C GLU A 61 -0.83 -2.29 -12.10
N LYS A 62 0.19 -2.75 -11.38
CA LYS A 62 1.53 -2.22 -11.65
C LYS A 62 1.77 -2.56 -13.11
N SER A 63 1.45 -1.67 -14.04
CA SER A 63 1.98 -1.72 -15.39
C SER A 63 3.44 -1.27 -15.29
N PRO A 64 4.44 -2.19 -15.30
CA PRO A 64 5.83 -1.79 -15.49
C PRO A 64 6.07 -1.15 -16.87
N GLY A 65 5.05 -1.07 -17.73
CA GLY A 65 5.15 -0.58 -19.10
C GLY A 65 5.34 0.93 -19.26
N LEU A 66 4.92 1.78 -18.33
CA LEU A 66 4.96 3.24 -18.61
C LEU A 66 6.39 3.77 -18.66
N ARG A 67 7.27 3.30 -17.76
CA ARG A 67 8.67 3.78 -17.71
C ARG A 67 9.47 3.29 -18.91
N THR A 68 9.27 2.05 -19.35
CA THR A 68 9.94 1.48 -20.52
C THR A 68 9.44 2.11 -21.82
N THR A 69 8.13 2.35 -21.96
CA THR A 69 7.58 3.03 -23.15
C THR A 69 8.08 4.47 -23.26
N ILE A 70 8.13 5.22 -22.14
CA ILE A 70 8.67 6.59 -22.15
C ILE A 70 10.16 6.59 -22.50
N MET A 71 10.96 5.68 -21.93
CA MET A 71 12.39 5.58 -22.23
C MET A 71 12.65 5.19 -23.70
N LEU A 72 11.88 4.24 -24.24
CA LEU A 72 11.99 3.82 -25.64
C LEU A 72 11.61 4.96 -26.60
N ALA A 73 10.51 5.69 -26.30
CA ALA A 73 10.08 6.83 -27.10
C ALA A 73 11.12 7.97 -27.09
N LEU A 74 11.75 8.24 -25.94
CA LEU A 74 12.80 9.25 -25.83
C LEU A 74 14.05 8.87 -26.64
N LEU A 75 14.44 7.59 -26.58
CA LEU A 75 15.58 7.06 -27.34
C LEU A 75 15.34 7.17 -28.85
N LEU A 76 14.15 6.78 -29.32
CA LEU A 76 13.77 6.89 -30.73
C LEU A 76 13.77 8.35 -31.20
N ALA A 77 13.22 9.27 -30.41
CA ALA A 77 13.19 10.69 -30.73
C ALA A 77 14.61 11.29 -30.85
N LEU A 78 15.54 10.89 -29.98
CA LEU A 78 16.94 11.32 -30.04
C LEU A 78 17.64 10.83 -31.32
N ILE A 79 17.45 9.57 -31.69
CA ILE A 79 18.05 8.98 -32.90
C ILE A 79 17.49 9.68 -34.15
N LEU A 80 16.18 9.87 -34.23
CA LEU A 80 15.52 10.58 -35.33
C LEU A 80 16.00 12.03 -35.43
N GLY A 81 16.08 12.75 -34.31
CA GLY A 81 16.57 14.12 -34.27
C GLY A 81 18.02 14.23 -34.75
N ALA A 82 18.91 13.33 -34.29
CA ALA A 82 20.31 13.31 -34.71
C ALA A 82 20.46 12.97 -36.21
N ALA A 83 19.66 12.04 -36.73
CA ALA A 83 19.66 11.68 -38.14
C ALA A 83 19.21 12.85 -39.03
N LEU A 84 18.13 13.54 -38.64
CA LEU A 84 17.65 14.74 -39.32
C LEU A 84 18.67 15.88 -39.26
N TYR A 85 19.26 16.12 -38.09
CA TYR A 85 20.31 17.10 -37.91
C TYR A 85 21.52 16.82 -38.81
N TYR A 86 21.97 15.56 -38.86
CA TYR A 86 23.09 15.17 -39.71
C TYR A 86 22.77 15.34 -41.20
N LEU A 87 21.55 15.00 -41.62
CA LEU A 87 21.11 15.15 -43.00
C LEU A 87 21.01 16.62 -43.41
N PHE A 88 20.48 17.47 -42.52
CA PHE A 88 20.45 18.92 -42.71
C PHE A 88 21.87 19.53 -42.78
N PHE A 89 22.74 19.16 -41.84
CA PHE A 89 24.13 19.62 -41.82
C PHE A 89 24.90 19.18 -43.08
N ARG A 90 24.67 17.94 -43.53
CA ARG A 90 25.25 17.40 -44.77
C ARG A 90 24.73 18.12 -46.02
N LEU A 91 23.48 18.57 -46.01
CA LEU A 91 22.90 19.36 -47.10
C LEU A 91 23.44 20.80 -47.13
N LEU A 92 23.73 21.38 -45.96
CA LEU A 92 24.30 22.72 -45.84
C LEU A 92 25.79 22.77 -46.24
N MET A 93 26.53 21.69 -45.99
CA MET A 93 27.94 21.54 -46.37
C MET A 93 28.15 21.09 -47.83
N ARG A 94 27.08 20.92 -48.60
CA ARG A 94 27.12 20.55 -50.02
C ARG A 94 26.73 21.73 -50.88
#